data_AF-A0A7C2TQK8-F1
#
_entry.id   AF-A0A7C2TQK8-F1
#
_cell.length_a   1.000
_cell.length_b   1.000
_cell.length_c   1.000
_cell.angle_alpha   90.00
_cell.angle_beta   90.00
_cell.angle_gamma   90.00
#
_symmetry.space_group_name_H-M   'P 1'
#
loop_
_entity.id
_entity.type
_entity.pdbx_description
1 polymer ?
#
loop_
_entity_poly.entity_id
_entity_poly.type
_entity_poly.pdbx_seq_one_letter_code
_entity_poly.pdbx_strand_id
1 'polypeptide(L)' 'SAGIYNLRHPELADRLLDRKLEHLRRTGADVVLTGNAGCLMHLRRGVRRAGLSIRVMHPIELLALTYE' A
#
# COMPACT_ATOMS: atom_id res chain seq x y z
N SER A 1 2.75 3.98 6.90
CA SER A 1 4.21 3.88 7.00
C SER A 1 4.59 2.78 7.93
N ALA A 2 5.55 2.00 7.51
CA ALA A 2 6.51 1.39 8.41
C ALA A 2 7.82 1.49 7.65
N GLY A 3 8.57 2.56 7.93
CA GLY A 3 9.93 2.74 7.41
C GLY A 3 10.85 1.75 8.12
N ILE A 4 11.73 2.23 8.98
CA ILE A 4 12.57 1.37 9.82
C ILE A 4 11.77 0.41 10.73
N TYR A 5 10.50 0.74 11.03
CA TYR A 5 9.60 -0.10 11.79
C TYR A 5 9.28 -1.44 11.12
N ASN A 6 9.29 -1.52 9.78
CA ASN A 6 9.13 -2.79 9.08
C ASN A 6 10.27 -3.77 9.36
N LEU A 7 11.45 -3.23 9.71
CA LEU A 7 12.66 -4.01 9.99
C LEU A 7 12.81 -4.29 11.48
N ARG A 8 12.52 -3.29 12.33
CA ARG A 8 12.70 -3.41 13.79
C ARG A 8 11.50 -3.98 14.53
N HIS A 9 10.29 -3.84 13.97
CA HIS A 9 9.03 -4.26 14.61
C HIS A 9 8.08 -4.88 13.58
N PRO A 10 8.48 -5.98 12.91
CA PRO A 10 7.75 -6.54 11.78
C PRO A 10 6.32 -6.98 12.15
N GLU A 11 6.08 -7.55 13.34
CA GLU A 11 4.76 -8.02 13.76
C GLU A 11 3.79 -6.86 13.99
N LEU A 12 4.27 -5.75 14.56
CA LEU A 12 3.46 -4.54 14.71
C LEU A 12 3.15 -3.95 13.34
N ALA A 13 4.14 -3.91 12.45
CA ALA A 13 3.97 -3.36 11.13
C ALA A 13 2.96 -4.18 10.29
N ASP A 14 3.01 -5.52 10.37
CA ASP A 14 2.05 -6.41 9.71
C ASP A 14 0.64 -6.23 10.29
N ARG A 15 0.47 -6.12 11.61
CA ARG A 15 -0.85 -5.80 12.21
C ARG A 15 -1.42 -4.46 11.72
N LEU A 16 -0.56 -3.45 11.60
CA LEU A 16 -0.95 -2.15 11.07
C LEU A 16 -1.27 -2.20 9.57
N LEU A 17 -0.59 -3.06 8.82
CA LEU A 17 -0.89 -3.32 7.41
C LEU A 17 -2.26 -3.97 7.28
N ASP A 18 -2.53 -5.05 8.01
CA ASP A 18 -3.81 -5.77 7.93
C ASP A 18 -5.00 -4.85 8.20
N ARG A 19 -4.91 -4.02 9.24
CA ARG A 19 -5.94 -3.01 9.53
C ARG A 19 -6.15 -2.03 8.37
N LYS A 20 -5.09 -1.64 7.66
CA LYS A 20 -5.20 -0.75 6.50
C LYS A 20 -5.84 -1.46 5.31
N LEU A 21 -5.48 -2.71 5.05
CA LEU A 21 -6.05 -3.48 3.95
C LEU A 21 -7.56 -3.67 4.15
N GLU A 22 -8.02 -3.90 5.37
CA GLU A 22 -9.44 -3.97 5.69
C GLU A 22 -10.15 -2.64 5.39
N HIS A 23 -9.56 -1.50 5.79
CA HIS A 23 -10.13 -0.20 5.46
C HIS A 23 -10.15 0.05 3.94
N LEU A 24 -9.06 -0.29 3.24
CA LEU A 24 -8.97 -0.13 1.78
C LEU A 24 -10.00 -0.99 1.05
N ARG A 25 -10.27 -2.21 1.53
CA ARG A 25 -11.32 -3.07 0.97
C ARG A 25 -12.70 -2.40 1.08
N ARG A 26 -12.97 -1.71 2.20
CA ARG A 26 -14.26 -1.04 2.45
C ARG A 26 -14.47 0.23 1.62
N THR A 27 -13.41 0.87 1.13
CA THR A 27 -13.56 2.06 0.27
C THR A 27 -14.00 1.72 -1.14
N GLY A 28 -13.78 0.48 -1.60
CA GLY A 28 -14.02 0.09 -2.99
C GLY A 28 -13.09 0.80 -3.99
N ALA A 29 -11.97 1.34 -3.53
CA ALA A 29 -11.05 2.09 -4.39
C ALA A 29 -10.24 1.15 -5.30
N ASP A 30 -10.15 1.48 -6.59
CA ASP A 30 -9.32 0.75 -7.54
C ASP A 30 -7.82 1.07 -7.40
N VAL A 31 -7.49 2.25 -6.86
CA VAL A 31 -6.13 2.77 -6.77
C VAL A 31 -5.87 3.39 -5.41
N VAL A 32 -4.70 3.12 -4.84
CA VAL A 32 -4.18 3.73 -3.61
C VAL A 32 -2.84 4.38 -3.90
N LEU A 33 -2.72 5.66 -3.53
CA LEU A 33 -1.51 6.45 -3.78
C LEU A 33 -0.65 6.60 -2.52
N THR A 34 0.67 6.52 -2.67
CA THR A 34 1.62 6.82 -1.60
C THR A 34 2.94 7.37 -2.14
N GLY A 35 3.39 8.50 -1.60
CA GLY A 35 4.70 9.10 -1.91
C GLY A 35 5.89 8.44 -1.20
N ASN A 36 5.64 7.54 -0.25
CA ASN A 36 6.68 6.89 0.54
C ASN A 36 7.02 5.50 -0.01
N ALA A 37 8.28 5.26 -0.41
CA ALA A 37 8.73 4.00 -0.99
C ALA A 37 8.52 2.78 -0.06
N GLY A 38 8.78 2.94 1.25
CA GLY A 38 8.54 1.89 2.23
C GLY A 38 7.05 1.54 2.38
N CYS A 39 6.18 2.55 2.38
CA CYS A 39 4.73 2.32 2.31
C CYS A 39 4.33 1.60 1.03
N LEU A 40 4.87 2.03 -0.11
CA LEU A 40 4.56 1.47 -1.42
C LEU A 40 4.87 -0.03 -1.44
N MET A 41 6.09 -0.42 -1.06
CA MET A 41 6.49 -1.83 -0.99
C MET A 41 5.63 -2.62 0.00
N HIS A 42 5.36 -2.07 1.19
CA HIS A 42 4.61 -2.76 2.22
C HIS A 42 3.14 -2.97 1.83
N LEU A 43 2.50 -1.94 1.27
CA LEU A 43 1.13 -2.01 0.77
C LEU A 43 1.02 -2.95 -0.43
N ARG A 44 1.95 -2.89 -1.40
CA ARG A 44 1.99 -3.83 -2.54
C ARG A 44 2.09 -5.29 -2.06
N ARG A 45 2.95 -5.58 -1.08
CA ARG A 45 3.02 -6.91 -0.45
C ARG A 45 1.69 -7.30 0.19
N GLY A 46 1.10 -6.40 0.97
CA GLY A 46 -0.15 -6.65 1.68
C GLY A 46 -1.34 -6.90 0.75
N VAL A 47 -1.53 -6.06 -0.26
CA VAL A 47 -2.58 -6.18 -1.28
C VAL A 47 -2.46 -7.51 -2.02
N ARG A 48 -1.25 -7.88 -2.45
CA ARG A 48 -0.99 -9.18 -3.10
C ARG A 48 -1.31 -10.34 -2.17
N ARG A 49 -0.88 -10.27 -0.90
CA ARG A 49 -1.15 -11.31 0.11
C ARG A 49 -2.65 -11.48 0.37
N ALA A 50 -3.40 -10.39 0.39
CA ALA A 50 -4.84 -10.38 0.65
C ALA A 50 -5.71 -10.66 -0.60
N GLY A 51 -5.10 -10.85 -1.78
CA GLY A 51 -5.83 -11.10 -3.02
C GLY A 51 -6.71 -9.94 -3.48
N LEU A 52 -6.37 -8.70 -3.08
CA LEU A 52 -7.13 -7.52 -3.48
C LEU A 52 -6.69 -7.04 -4.86
N SER A 53 -7.64 -6.61 -5.69
CA SER A 53 -7.39 -6.06 -7.05
C SER A 53 -6.97 -4.59 -7.07
N ILE A 54 -6.60 -4.02 -5.92
CA ILE A 54 -6.27 -2.60 -5.75
C ILE A 54 -4.86 -2.32 -6.29
N ARG A 55 -4.69 -1.31 -7.15
CA ARG A 55 -3.36 -0.87 -7.60
C ARG A 55 -2.74 0.09 -6.58
N VAL A 56 -1.54 -0.23 -6.08
CA VAL A 56 -0.79 0.68 -5.20
C VAL A 56 0.30 1.38 -6.02
N MET A 57 0.22 2.72 -6.08
CA MET A 57 1.05 3.55 -6.97
C MET A 57 1.66 4.75 -6.22
N HIS A 58 2.79 5.24 -6.73
CA HIS A 58 3.29 6.58 -6.46
C HIS A 58 2.45 7.61 -7.24
N PRO A 59 2.16 8.81 -6.69
CA PRO A 59 1.38 9.81 -7.42
C PRO A 59 1.94 10.16 -8.82
N ILE A 60 3.27 10.17 -8.98
CA ILE A 60 3.91 10.41 -10.29
C ILE A 60 3.63 9.27 -11.28
N GLU A 61 3.52 8.01 -10.83
CA GLU A 61 3.14 6.90 -11.74
C GLU A 61 1.72 7.12 -12.28
N LEU A 62 0.79 7.61 -11.46
CA LEU A 62 -0.58 7.90 -11.91
C LEU A 62 -0.60 9.09 -12.89
N LEU A 63 0.16 10.15 -12.58
CA LEU A 63 0.26 11.31 -13.46
C LEU A 63 0.88 10.94 -14.82
N ALA A 64 1.90 10.07 -14.83
CA ALA A 64 2.52 9.58 -16.06
C ALA A 64 1.51 8.91 -17.00
N LEU A 65 0.54 8.15 -16.47
CA LEU A 65 -0.52 7.51 -17.27
C LEU A 65 -1.46 8.50 -17.98
N THR A 66 -1.43 9.78 -17.63
CA THR A 66 -2.26 10.83 -18.29
C THR A 66 -1.54 11.52 -19.44
N TYR A 67 -0.24 11.28 -19.60
CA TYR A 67 0.57 11.83 -20.68
C TYR A 67 0.77 10.86 -21.85
N GLU A 68 0.27 9.63 -21.71
CA GLU A 68 0.17 8.61 -22.76
C GLU A 68 -1.25 8.55 -23.32
#